data_AF-A0A2T4TMT4-F1
#
_entry.id   AF-A0A2T4TMT4-F1
#
_cell.length_a   1.000
_cell.length_b   1.000
_cell.length_c   1.000
_cell.angle_alpha   90.00
_cell.angle_beta   90.00
_cell.angle_gamma   90.00
#
_symmetry.space_group_name_H-M   'P 1'
#
loop_
_entity.id
_entity.type
_entity.pdbx_description
1 polymer ?
#
loop_
_entity_poly.entity_id
_entity_poly.type
_entity_poly.pdbx_seq_one_letter_code
_entity_poly.pdbx_strand_id
1 'polypeptide(L)'
;MITEAAHQKWLNTPIDFEDAEVKRICVENFGGESGITNKRYGTVGVAGMAGELTRRQAAEVSYFGDLFRDNPAIVKFNEFRYFTGYFSGSIIKRQAFCKGSVNLTEITTPPTTRVLSYYWLFQDALPNALTKVTLNEGLESIQYIFLDKATSLRKLVLPSSLREIKSGSMTYYGLKLSVLVLKSAVPPVNTQPPNLISVDMYVPDESVGLYKAADGYQADKVHPMSEYQE
;
A
#
# COMPACT_ATOMS: atom_id res chain seq x y z
N MET A 1 24.37 -4.13 10.97
CA MET A 1 23.74 -2.97 11.63
C MET A 1 24.26 -1.71 10.97
N ILE A 2 23.37 -0.77 10.63
CA ILE A 2 23.75 0.54 10.07
C ILE A 2 24.27 1.42 11.21
N THR A 3 25.31 2.23 10.98
CA THR A 3 25.81 3.15 12.00
C THR A 3 24.81 4.28 12.24
N GLU A 4 24.78 4.84 13.46
CA GLU A 4 23.90 5.97 13.79
C GLU A 4 24.08 7.14 12.81
N ALA A 5 25.33 7.47 12.47
CA ALA A 5 25.64 8.51 11.49
C ALA A 5 25.08 8.22 10.09
N ALA A 6 25.13 6.96 9.63
CA ALA A 6 24.55 6.58 8.35
C ALA A 6 23.00 6.62 8.38
N HIS A 7 22.39 6.26 9.52
CA HIS A 7 20.95 6.37 9.69
C HIS A 7 20.48 7.83 9.70
N GLN A 8 21.18 8.72 10.43
CA GLN A 8 20.90 10.15 10.43
C GLN A 8 21.09 10.77 9.05
N LYS A 9 22.14 10.39 8.33
CA LYS A 9 22.33 10.82 6.94
C LYS A 9 21.17 10.37 6.06
N TRP A 10 20.71 9.13 6.21
CA TRP A 10 19.58 8.59 5.47
C TRP A 10 18.28 9.35 5.75
N LEU A 11 17.99 9.68 7.02
CA LEU A 11 16.81 10.45 7.44
C LEU A 11 16.78 11.87 6.86
N ASN A 12 17.93 12.54 6.80
CA ASN A 12 18.03 13.92 6.32
C ASN A 12 18.17 14.02 4.79
N THR A 13 18.17 12.89 4.07
CA THR A 13 18.19 12.90 2.60
C THR A 13 16.79 13.29 2.08
N PRO A 14 16.69 14.20 1.09
CA PRO A 14 15.45 14.47 0.37
C PRO A 14 14.83 13.21 -0.24
N ILE A 15 13.51 13.17 -0.28
CA ILE A 15 12.76 12.17 -1.04
C ILE A 15 12.80 12.56 -2.51
N ASP A 16 13.22 11.60 -3.35
CA ASP A 16 13.07 11.71 -4.79
C ASP A 16 11.67 11.22 -5.16
N PHE A 17 10.89 12.07 -5.84
CA PHE A 17 9.49 11.80 -6.17
C PHE A 17 9.36 11.48 -7.66
N GLU A 18 8.74 10.34 -7.98
CA GLU A 18 8.39 9.97 -9.35
C GLU A 18 7.30 10.87 -9.97
N ASP A 19 6.51 11.53 -9.14
CA ASP A 19 5.39 12.37 -9.54
C ASP A 19 5.56 13.81 -9.03
N ALA A 20 5.63 14.76 -9.96
CA ALA A 20 5.89 16.16 -9.64
C ALA A 20 4.75 16.83 -8.87
N GLU A 21 3.49 16.41 -9.08
CA GLU A 21 2.36 16.96 -8.35
C GLU A 21 2.34 16.44 -6.91
N VAL A 22 2.68 15.16 -6.71
CA VAL A 22 2.89 14.62 -5.36
C VAL A 22 4.03 15.37 -4.66
N LYS A 23 5.16 15.61 -5.33
CA LYS A 23 6.26 16.43 -4.76
C LYS A 23 5.75 17.79 -4.33
N ARG A 24 5.05 18.51 -5.22
CA ARG A 24 4.53 19.85 -4.96
C ARG A 24 3.67 19.88 -3.70
N ILE A 25 2.67 19.00 -3.61
CA ILE A 25 1.75 18.92 -2.46
C ILE A 25 2.51 18.56 -1.17
N CYS A 26 3.41 17.58 -1.24
CA CYS A 26 4.14 17.09 -0.06
C CYS A 26 5.11 18.14 0.48
N VAL A 27 5.83 18.85 -0.40
CA VAL A 27 6.74 19.93 0.01
C VAL A 27 5.96 21.10 0.59
N GLU A 28 4.86 21.50 -0.04
CA GLU A 28 4.00 22.62 0.42
C GLU A 28 3.43 22.40 1.82
N ASN A 29 3.11 21.16 2.19
CA ASN A 29 2.42 20.85 3.44
C ASN A 29 3.32 20.26 4.54
N PHE A 30 4.41 19.58 4.18
CA PHE A 30 5.23 18.81 5.11
C PHE A 30 6.72 19.11 5.04
N GLY A 31 7.19 19.72 3.95
CA GLY A 31 8.60 19.93 3.64
C GLY A 31 9.10 21.33 3.98
N GLY A 32 10.22 21.72 3.36
CA GLY A 32 10.87 23.00 3.59
C GLY A 32 11.69 23.03 4.87
N GLU A 33 12.25 24.20 5.18
CA GLU A 33 13.11 24.39 6.35
C GLU A 33 12.36 24.23 7.67
N SER A 34 11.07 24.61 7.70
CA SER A 34 10.21 24.51 8.89
C SER A 34 9.45 23.19 8.99
N GLY A 35 9.40 22.39 7.92
CA GLY A 35 8.59 21.19 7.84
C GLY A 35 7.11 21.45 8.02
N ILE A 36 6.43 20.50 8.67
CA ILE A 36 5.01 20.61 9.00
C ILE A 36 4.80 21.84 9.91
N THR A 37 3.91 22.75 9.50
CA THR A 37 3.50 23.91 10.31
C THR A 37 2.10 23.74 10.88
N ASN A 38 1.25 22.96 10.21
CA ASN A 38 -0.10 22.63 10.66
C ASN A 38 -0.12 21.28 11.39
N LYS A 39 -0.33 21.32 12.71
CA LYS A 39 -0.40 20.12 13.59
C LYS A 39 -1.43 19.07 13.17
N ARG A 40 -2.38 19.40 12.29
CA ARG A 40 -3.31 18.44 11.70
C ARG A 40 -2.57 17.32 10.94
N TYR A 41 -1.41 17.62 10.37
CA TYR A 41 -0.71 16.71 9.45
C TYR A 41 0.35 15.84 10.12
N GLY A 42 0.84 16.21 11.31
CA GLY A 42 1.93 15.49 11.97
C GLY A 42 2.68 16.35 12.98
N THR A 43 3.90 15.92 13.30
CA THR A 43 4.78 16.64 14.24
C THR A 43 5.29 17.94 13.63
N VAL A 44 5.00 19.06 14.29
CA VAL A 44 5.31 20.41 13.81
C VAL A 44 6.78 20.77 14.04
N GLY A 45 7.36 21.55 13.11
CA GLY A 45 8.66 22.20 13.31
C GLY A 45 9.87 21.30 13.09
N VAL A 46 9.68 20.15 12.44
CA VAL A 46 10.77 19.23 12.10
C VAL A 46 11.57 19.85 10.96
N ALA A 47 12.77 20.32 11.30
CA ALA A 47 13.64 21.01 10.35
C ALA A 47 13.98 20.13 9.14
N GLY A 48 14.00 20.75 7.97
CA GLY A 48 14.35 20.11 6.70
C GLY A 48 15.12 21.02 5.79
N MET A 49 14.85 20.93 4.49
CA MET A 49 15.60 21.60 3.44
C MET A 49 14.64 22.40 2.55
N ALA A 50 15.00 23.64 2.24
CA ALA A 50 14.18 24.52 1.41
C ALA A 50 13.80 23.85 0.08
N GLY A 51 12.52 23.86 -0.27
CA GLY A 51 12.01 23.26 -1.51
C GLY A 51 11.95 21.73 -1.55
N GLU A 52 12.29 21.04 -0.46
CA GLU A 52 12.35 19.58 -0.42
C GLU A 52 11.57 19.00 0.75
N LEU A 53 11.22 17.70 0.66
CA LEU A 53 10.73 16.91 1.79
C LEU A 53 11.78 15.87 2.16
N THR A 54 12.31 15.94 3.37
CA THR A 54 13.24 14.92 3.87
C THR A 54 12.50 13.66 4.33
N ARG A 55 13.19 12.51 4.35
CA ARG A 55 12.61 11.25 4.89
C ARG A 55 12.21 11.39 6.36
N ARG A 56 12.97 12.19 7.13
CA ARG A 56 12.63 12.55 8.50
C ARG A 56 11.29 13.26 8.57
N GLN A 57 11.09 14.30 7.78
CA GLN A 57 9.82 15.03 7.77
C GLN A 57 8.65 14.17 7.31
N ALA A 58 8.84 13.32 6.29
CA ALA A 58 7.80 12.39 5.85
C ALA A 58 7.41 11.39 6.94
N ALA A 59 8.39 10.88 7.71
CA ALA A 59 8.14 9.97 8.82
C ALA A 59 7.28 10.58 9.93
N GLU A 60 7.24 11.91 10.03
CA GLU A 60 6.49 12.67 11.04
C GLU A 60 5.05 13.00 10.61
N VAL A 61 4.71 12.73 9.34
CA VAL A 61 3.35 12.90 8.82
C VAL A 61 2.47 11.75 9.32
N SER A 62 1.42 12.10 10.05
CA SER A 62 0.45 11.14 10.60
C SER A 62 -0.89 11.16 9.87
N TYR A 63 -1.17 12.20 9.08
CA TYR A 63 -2.44 12.39 8.38
C TYR A 63 -2.29 13.28 7.14
N PHE A 64 -2.99 12.95 6.04
CA PHE A 64 -2.98 13.73 4.79
C PHE A 64 -4.22 14.61 4.63
N GLY A 65 -5.30 14.36 5.37
CA GLY A 65 -6.58 15.01 5.09
C GLY A 65 -7.03 14.76 3.66
N ASP A 66 -7.43 15.84 3.00
CA ASP A 66 -7.98 15.83 1.64
C ASP A 66 -6.96 16.38 0.62
N LEU A 67 -5.66 16.40 0.95
CA LEU A 67 -4.65 17.08 0.13
C LEU A 67 -4.51 16.52 -1.28
N PHE A 68 -4.84 15.24 -1.49
CA PHE A 68 -4.80 14.60 -2.82
C PHE A 68 -6.19 14.39 -3.43
N ARG A 69 -7.25 14.93 -2.82
CA ARG A 69 -8.63 14.85 -3.32
C ARG A 69 -8.76 15.51 -4.69
N ASP A 70 -9.58 14.92 -5.56
CA ASP A 70 -9.97 15.47 -6.86
C ASP A 70 -8.77 15.90 -7.75
N ASN A 71 -7.63 15.22 -7.61
CA ASN A 71 -6.40 15.59 -8.31
C ASN A 71 -6.07 14.58 -9.44
N PRO A 72 -6.43 14.88 -10.70
CA PRO A 72 -6.13 14.01 -11.84
C PRO A 72 -4.67 14.09 -12.30
N ALA A 73 -3.87 15.04 -11.79
CA ALA A 73 -2.46 15.14 -12.16
C ALA A 73 -1.59 14.12 -11.42
N ILE A 74 -2.09 13.52 -10.34
CA ILE A 74 -1.38 12.47 -9.62
C ILE A 74 -1.54 11.14 -10.36
N VAL A 75 -0.41 10.63 -10.84
CA VAL A 75 -0.28 9.37 -11.58
C VAL A 75 0.42 8.31 -10.75
N LYS A 76 1.37 8.68 -9.88
CA LYS A 76 2.09 7.73 -9.02
C LYS A 76 2.31 8.27 -7.61
N PHE A 77 2.33 7.38 -6.62
CA PHE A 77 2.75 7.74 -5.25
C PHE A 77 3.54 6.62 -4.57
N ASN A 78 4.71 6.33 -5.12
CA ASN A 78 5.58 5.28 -4.60
C ASN A 78 6.35 5.70 -3.34
N GLU A 79 6.50 7.00 -3.13
CA GLU A 79 7.16 7.63 -2.00
C GLU A 79 6.32 7.55 -0.74
N PHE A 80 5.05 7.13 -0.85
CA PHE A 80 4.20 6.87 0.31
C PHE A 80 4.89 5.93 1.30
N ARG A 81 5.79 5.06 0.83
CA ARG A 81 6.67 4.20 1.66
C ARG A 81 7.44 4.93 2.77
N TYR A 82 7.74 6.22 2.62
CA TYR A 82 8.50 7.01 3.59
C TYR A 82 7.64 7.62 4.71
N PHE A 83 6.31 7.56 4.58
CA PHE A 83 5.36 8.14 5.53
C PHE A 83 5.06 7.14 6.67
N THR A 84 6.10 6.79 7.44
CA THR A 84 6.05 5.70 8.42
C THR A 84 5.21 6.02 9.65
N GLY A 85 5.16 7.29 10.05
CA GLY A 85 4.30 7.79 11.14
C GLY A 85 2.84 7.90 10.74
N TYR A 86 2.50 7.65 9.47
CA TYR A 86 1.12 7.59 9.03
C TYR A 86 0.45 6.50 9.87
N PHE A 87 0.82 5.23 9.76
CA PHE A 87 0.09 4.12 10.41
C PHE A 87 0.34 3.90 11.91
N SER A 88 1.07 4.77 12.61
CA SER A 88 1.48 4.56 14.01
C SER A 88 0.40 4.83 15.08
N GLY A 89 -0.89 4.88 14.72
CA GLY A 89 -1.96 5.14 15.68
C GLY A 89 -3.35 4.69 15.22
N SER A 90 -4.32 4.67 16.16
CA SER A 90 -5.69 4.14 16.03
C SER A 90 -6.63 4.91 15.09
N ILE A 91 -6.10 5.67 14.12
CA ILE A 91 -6.94 6.47 13.21
C ILE A 91 -7.55 5.55 12.14
N ILE A 92 -8.88 5.44 12.21
CA ILE A 92 -9.73 4.52 11.42
C ILE A 92 -10.14 5.15 10.06
N LYS A 93 -9.76 6.39 9.75
CA LYS A 93 -10.09 7.06 8.48
C LYS A 93 -8.87 7.74 7.86
N ARG A 94 -8.25 7.05 6.91
CA ARG A 94 -7.02 7.46 6.20
C ARG A 94 -7.29 7.62 4.71
N GLN A 95 -8.28 8.43 4.37
CA GLN A 95 -8.77 8.60 3.00
C GLN A 95 -8.00 9.69 2.26
N ALA A 96 -6.69 9.48 2.06
CA ALA A 96 -5.83 10.47 1.42
C ALA A 96 -6.27 10.80 -0.02
N PHE A 97 -6.84 9.81 -0.71
CA PHE A 97 -7.37 9.89 -2.06
C PHE A 97 -8.89 9.70 -2.06
N CYS A 98 -9.58 10.28 -3.03
CA CYS A 98 -11.01 10.05 -3.22
C CYS A 98 -11.40 10.27 -4.69
N LYS A 99 -12.70 10.44 -4.96
CA LYS A 99 -13.24 10.78 -6.28
C LYS A 99 -12.37 11.86 -6.95
N GLY A 100 -12.14 11.71 -8.26
CA GLY A 100 -11.34 12.64 -9.07
C GLY A 100 -9.82 12.38 -9.11
N SER A 101 -9.24 11.59 -8.18
CA SER A 101 -7.86 11.07 -8.30
C SER A 101 -7.77 9.90 -9.29
N VAL A 102 -8.29 10.07 -10.51
CA VAL A 102 -8.63 8.98 -11.44
C VAL A 102 -7.44 8.36 -12.19
N ASN A 103 -6.30 9.04 -12.20
CA ASN A 103 -5.13 8.66 -13.00
C ASN A 103 -4.03 7.94 -12.20
N LEU A 104 -4.22 7.71 -10.90
CA LEU A 104 -3.23 7.01 -10.09
C LEU A 104 -3.11 5.55 -10.57
N THR A 105 -1.91 5.19 -11.02
CA THR A 105 -1.56 3.89 -11.63
C THR A 105 -0.72 3.02 -10.72
N GLU A 106 0.08 3.62 -9.83
CA GLU A 106 1.03 2.91 -8.99
C GLU A 106 1.15 3.51 -7.58
N ILE A 107 1.18 2.63 -6.57
CA ILE A 107 1.37 3.01 -5.17
C ILE A 107 2.14 1.95 -4.37
N THR A 108 2.90 2.38 -3.36
CA THR A 108 3.66 1.51 -2.45
C THR A 108 3.30 1.80 -1.00
N THR A 109 3.01 0.76 -0.20
CA THR A 109 2.67 0.93 1.22
C THR A 109 3.90 1.28 2.08
N PRO A 110 3.72 2.02 3.19
CA PRO A 110 4.73 2.15 4.23
C PRO A 110 5.15 0.80 4.83
N PRO A 111 6.42 0.65 5.26
CA PRO A 111 6.89 -0.56 5.93
C PRO A 111 6.24 -0.79 7.30
N THR A 112 5.60 0.23 7.87
CA THR A 112 4.88 0.15 9.15
C THR A 112 3.44 -0.34 9.01
N THR A 113 2.93 -0.54 7.79
CA THR A 113 1.56 -1.00 7.57
C THR A 113 1.40 -2.46 8.01
N ARG A 114 0.57 -2.69 9.03
CA ARG A 114 0.24 -4.03 9.56
C ARG A 114 -1.10 -4.56 9.08
N VAL A 115 -2.06 -3.66 8.84
CA VAL A 115 -3.43 -4.00 8.44
C VAL A 115 -3.89 -3.09 7.32
N LEU A 116 -4.45 -3.67 6.27
CA LEU A 116 -5.24 -2.97 5.25
C LEU A 116 -6.73 -3.21 5.54
N SER A 117 -7.57 -2.18 5.49
CA SER A 117 -9.01 -2.30 5.80
C SER A 117 -9.83 -1.26 5.04
N TYR A 118 -11.14 -1.20 5.28
CA TYR A 118 -12.12 -0.32 4.60
C TYR A 118 -11.56 1.03 4.21
N TYR A 119 -11.62 1.35 2.91
CA TYR A 119 -11.24 2.68 2.39
C TYR A 119 -9.83 3.11 2.83
N TRP A 120 -8.91 2.14 2.88
CA TRP A 120 -7.55 2.25 3.42
C TRP A 120 -6.80 3.52 3.01
N LEU A 121 -6.92 3.89 1.73
CA LEU A 121 -6.39 5.13 1.16
C LEU A 121 -7.41 5.89 0.31
N PHE A 122 -8.48 5.24 -0.13
CA PHE A 122 -9.39 5.75 -1.15
C PHE A 122 -10.82 5.80 -0.63
N GLN A 123 -11.44 6.98 -0.70
CA GLN A 123 -12.86 7.16 -0.43
C GLN A 123 -13.67 7.12 -1.74
N ASP A 124 -14.79 6.38 -1.74
CA ASP A 124 -15.83 6.40 -2.78
C ASP A 124 -15.41 6.00 -4.21
N ALA A 125 -14.54 4.99 -4.30
CA ALA A 125 -14.03 4.24 -5.47
C ALA A 125 -12.54 4.48 -5.75
N LEU A 126 -11.81 3.39 -5.99
CA LEU A 126 -10.43 3.45 -6.48
C LEU A 126 -10.36 4.06 -7.88
N PRO A 127 -9.19 4.63 -8.25
CA PRO A 127 -8.91 4.95 -9.64
C PRO A 127 -9.03 3.66 -10.46
N ASN A 128 -9.86 3.70 -11.51
CA ASN A 128 -9.91 2.61 -12.49
C ASN A 128 -8.56 2.39 -13.16
N ALA A 129 -7.63 3.35 -13.08
CA ALA A 129 -6.28 3.30 -13.64
C ALA A 129 -5.26 2.53 -12.78
N LEU A 130 -5.58 2.12 -11.54
CA LEU A 130 -4.60 1.48 -10.66
C LEU A 130 -4.19 0.11 -11.22
N THR A 131 -2.94 0.00 -11.67
CA THR A 131 -2.37 -1.20 -12.29
C THR A 131 -1.33 -1.90 -11.42
N LYS A 132 -0.78 -1.21 -10.41
CA LYS A 132 0.25 -1.78 -9.54
C LYS A 132 0.12 -1.28 -8.11
N VAL A 133 0.14 -2.23 -7.18
CA VAL A 133 0.17 -1.97 -5.73
C VAL A 133 1.29 -2.79 -5.12
N THR A 134 2.23 -2.13 -4.48
CA THR A 134 3.35 -2.77 -3.78
C THR A 134 3.05 -2.82 -2.29
N LEU A 135 2.89 -4.04 -1.76
CA LEU A 135 2.65 -4.30 -0.35
C LEU A 135 3.96 -4.53 0.41
N ASN A 136 4.05 -4.02 1.63
CA ASN A 136 5.23 -4.16 2.48
C ASN A 136 5.32 -5.53 3.14
N GLU A 137 6.55 -6.01 3.34
CA GLU A 137 6.80 -7.04 4.35
C GLU A 137 6.50 -6.47 5.74
N GLY A 138 5.91 -7.31 6.59
CA GLY A 138 5.34 -6.92 7.87
C GLY A 138 3.83 -6.67 7.85
N LEU A 139 3.18 -6.66 6.68
CA LEU A 139 1.72 -6.68 6.56
C LEU A 139 1.17 -8.02 7.07
N GLU A 140 0.21 -7.99 7.99
CA GLU A 140 -0.31 -9.18 8.68
C GLU A 140 -1.75 -9.52 8.28
N SER A 141 -2.59 -8.53 7.97
CA SER A 141 -4.01 -8.76 7.69
C SER A 141 -4.53 -7.84 6.58
N ILE A 142 -5.27 -8.42 5.64
CA ILE A 142 -6.03 -7.70 4.62
C ILE A 142 -7.51 -7.87 4.92
N GLN A 143 -8.18 -6.76 5.20
CA GLN A 143 -9.56 -6.71 5.62
C GLN A 143 -10.40 -5.91 4.62
N TYR A 144 -11.68 -6.24 4.56
CA TYR A 144 -12.79 -5.57 3.87
C TYR A 144 -12.45 -4.42 2.89
N ILE A 145 -12.84 -4.58 1.62
CA ILE A 145 -12.96 -3.47 0.64
C ILE A 145 -11.68 -2.60 0.55
N PHE A 146 -10.50 -3.23 0.45
CA PHE A 146 -9.23 -2.47 0.33
C PHE A 146 -8.88 -2.12 -1.12
N LEU A 147 -9.27 -2.96 -2.10
CA LEU A 147 -9.05 -2.76 -3.55
C LEU A 147 -10.34 -2.68 -4.39
N ASP A 148 -11.43 -2.21 -3.80
CA ASP A 148 -12.71 -2.07 -4.49
C ASP A 148 -12.63 -1.16 -5.73
N LYS A 149 -13.07 -1.68 -6.89
CA LYS A 149 -13.06 -1.01 -8.21
C LYS A 149 -11.68 -0.74 -8.82
N ALA A 150 -10.60 -1.35 -8.33
CA ALA A 150 -9.31 -1.39 -9.04
C ALA A 150 -9.38 -2.29 -10.29
N THR A 151 -10.20 -1.90 -11.26
CA THR A 151 -10.59 -2.72 -12.43
C THR A 151 -9.45 -2.95 -13.42
N SER A 152 -8.34 -2.21 -13.33
CA SER A 152 -7.12 -2.41 -14.14
C SER A 152 -6.04 -3.22 -13.44
N LEU A 153 -6.18 -3.50 -12.14
CA LEU A 153 -5.24 -4.34 -11.41
C LEU A 153 -5.49 -5.81 -11.79
N ARG A 154 -4.51 -6.45 -12.43
CA ARG A 154 -4.56 -7.86 -12.87
C ARG A 154 -3.76 -8.80 -11.98
N LYS A 155 -2.67 -8.29 -11.41
CA LYS A 155 -1.72 -9.03 -10.57
C LYS A 155 -1.63 -8.36 -9.22
N LEU A 156 -1.62 -9.15 -8.15
CA LEU A 156 -1.26 -8.67 -6.83
C LEU A 156 -0.29 -9.66 -6.17
N VAL A 157 0.75 -9.10 -5.56
CA VAL A 157 1.77 -9.85 -4.82
C VAL A 157 1.52 -9.65 -3.33
N LEU A 158 1.19 -10.73 -2.64
CA LEU A 158 0.97 -10.77 -1.20
C LEU A 158 2.29 -11.09 -0.48
N PRO A 159 2.65 -10.33 0.57
CA PRO A 159 3.94 -10.45 1.24
C PRO A 159 4.05 -11.73 2.06
N SER A 160 5.27 -12.14 2.38
CA SER A 160 5.53 -13.38 3.13
C SER A 160 5.00 -13.33 4.57
N SER A 161 4.86 -12.12 5.12
CA SER A 161 4.37 -11.87 6.47
C SER A 161 2.85 -11.98 6.64
N LEU A 162 2.09 -12.09 5.54
CA LEU A 162 0.64 -12.07 5.60
C LEU A 162 0.09 -13.28 6.34
N ARG A 163 -0.86 -13.05 7.26
CA ARG A 163 -1.45 -14.10 8.11
C ARG A 163 -2.94 -14.32 7.84
N GLU A 164 -3.63 -13.27 7.39
CA GLU A 164 -5.08 -13.32 7.26
C GLU A 164 -5.59 -12.52 6.06
N ILE A 165 -6.53 -13.13 5.32
CA ILE A 165 -7.33 -12.51 4.26
C ILE A 165 -8.81 -12.62 4.69
N LYS A 166 -9.41 -11.50 5.08
CA LYS A 166 -10.81 -11.50 5.55
C LYS A 166 -11.81 -11.45 4.41
N SER A 167 -12.95 -12.10 4.58
CA SER A 167 -14.09 -12.03 3.67
C SER A 167 -14.41 -10.59 3.22
N GLY A 168 -14.69 -10.41 1.93
CA GLY A 168 -15.01 -9.10 1.36
C GLY A 168 -13.80 -8.17 1.10
N SER A 169 -12.57 -8.54 1.51
CA SER A 169 -11.37 -7.78 1.15
C SER A 169 -11.06 -7.75 -0.36
N MET A 170 -11.36 -8.81 -1.13
CA MET A 170 -10.97 -8.98 -2.54
C MET A 170 -12.13 -9.37 -3.48
N THR A 171 -13.37 -9.30 -3.02
CA THR A 171 -14.54 -9.85 -3.73
C THR A 171 -15.63 -8.80 -4.03
N TYR A 172 -15.42 -7.56 -3.62
CA TYR A 172 -16.38 -6.46 -3.79
C TYR A 172 -16.09 -5.61 -5.06
N TYR A 173 -17.18 -5.13 -5.66
CA TYR A 173 -17.33 -4.32 -6.88
C TYR A 173 -16.10 -4.21 -7.82
N GLY A 174 -16.00 -5.14 -8.76
CA GLY A 174 -15.28 -4.92 -10.03
C GLY A 174 -13.76 -5.15 -10.01
N LEU A 175 -13.18 -5.69 -8.94
CA LEU A 175 -11.79 -6.18 -8.98
C LEU A 175 -11.66 -7.29 -10.04
N LYS A 176 -10.65 -7.20 -10.90
CA LYS A 176 -10.41 -8.13 -12.02
C LYS A 176 -9.01 -8.74 -11.96
N LEU A 177 -8.62 -9.20 -10.77
CA LEU A 177 -7.39 -9.96 -10.63
C LEU A 177 -7.49 -11.26 -11.43
N SER A 178 -6.42 -11.59 -12.15
CA SER A 178 -6.23 -12.87 -12.84
C SER A 178 -5.07 -13.66 -12.25
N VAL A 179 -4.13 -12.99 -11.57
CA VAL A 179 -2.98 -13.61 -10.92
C VAL A 179 -2.82 -13.12 -9.49
N LEU A 180 -2.63 -14.06 -8.56
CA LEU A 180 -2.14 -13.80 -7.22
C LEU A 180 -0.83 -14.52 -6.98
N VAL A 181 0.14 -13.78 -6.44
CA VAL A 181 1.42 -14.33 -6.00
C VAL A 181 1.42 -14.26 -4.48
N LEU A 182 1.44 -15.39 -3.79
CA LEU A 182 1.51 -15.45 -2.34
C LEU A 182 2.91 -15.90 -1.92
N LYS A 183 3.66 -15.04 -1.24
CA LYS A 183 5.03 -15.35 -0.81
C LYS A 183 5.11 -16.15 0.50
N SER A 184 4.00 -16.30 1.20
CA SER A 184 3.95 -16.96 2.51
C SER A 184 4.12 -18.48 2.36
N ALA A 185 5.05 -19.05 3.15
CA ALA A 185 5.29 -20.49 3.15
C ALA A 185 4.15 -21.30 3.79
N VAL A 186 3.41 -20.67 4.71
CA VAL A 186 2.19 -21.24 5.31
C VAL A 186 1.00 -20.46 4.74
N PRO A 187 -0.07 -21.13 4.29
CA PRO A 187 -1.27 -20.45 3.79
C PRO A 187 -1.84 -19.48 4.83
N PRO A 188 -2.01 -18.19 4.51
CA PRO A 188 -2.77 -17.27 5.34
C PRO A 188 -4.19 -17.81 5.57
N VAL A 189 -4.77 -17.54 6.73
CA VAL A 189 -6.19 -17.86 6.96
C VAL A 189 -7.03 -17.07 5.97
N ASN A 190 -7.73 -17.76 5.07
CA ASN A 190 -8.54 -17.14 4.05
C ASN A 190 -10.03 -17.39 4.34
N THR A 191 -10.72 -16.34 4.77
CA THR A 191 -12.18 -16.40 5.04
C THR A 191 -13.02 -15.84 3.90
N GLN A 192 -12.41 -15.54 2.75
CA GLN A 192 -13.14 -15.18 1.55
C GLN A 192 -14.07 -16.33 1.13
N PRO A 193 -15.27 -16.02 0.58
CA PRO A 193 -16.01 -17.04 -0.12
C PRO A 193 -15.08 -17.61 -1.21
N PRO A 194 -15.16 -18.92 -1.49
CA PRO A 194 -14.29 -19.58 -2.47
C PRO A 194 -14.20 -18.79 -3.79
N ASN A 195 -15.29 -18.08 -4.16
CA ASN A 195 -15.53 -17.21 -5.32
C ASN A 195 -14.45 -16.15 -5.69
N LEU A 196 -13.29 -16.12 -5.02
CA LEU A 196 -11.99 -15.91 -5.69
C LEU A 196 -11.68 -16.97 -6.79
N ILE A 197 -12.65 -17.87 -7.09
CA ILE A 197 -12.65 -19.10 -7.91
C ILE A 197 -12.03 -19.05 -9.32
N SER A 198 -11.60 -17.90 -9.83
CA SER A 198 -11.01 -17.84 -11.17
C SER A 198 -9.69 -17.09 -11.25
N VAL A 199 -8.91 -17.11 -10.19
CA VAL A 199 -7.60 -16.46 -10.15
C VAL A 199 -6.52 -17.51 -9.97
N ASP A 200 -5.51 -17.49 -10.84
CA ASP A 200 -4.35 -18.37 -10.70
C ASP A 200 -3.47 -17.87 -9.55
N MET A 201 -3.16 -18.77 -8.62
CA MET A 201 -2.40 -18.52 -7.40
C MET A 201 -1.05 -19.21 -7.49
N TYR A 202 0.02 -18.41 -7.43
CA TYR A 202 1.40 -18.89 -7.41
C TYR A 202 1.96 -18.77 -6.00
N VAL A 203 2.43 -19.89 -5.45
CA VAL A 203 2.88 -20.03 -4.06
C VAL A 203 4.27 -20.66 -4.03
N PRO A 204 5.06 -20.58 -2.93
CA PRO A 204 6.35 -21.27 -2.87
C PRO A 204 6.19 -22.75 -3.23
N ASP A 205 7.11 -23.28 -4.04
CA ASP A 205 7.02 -24.63 -4.61
C ASP A 205 6.82 -25.69 -3.51
N GLU A 206 7.53 -25.53 -2.40
CA GLU A 206 7.43 -26.38 -1.21
C GLU A 206 6.08 -26.29 -0.48
N SER A 207 5.32 -25.21 -0.70
CA SER A 207 4.06 -24.91 -0.02
C SER A 207 2.82 -25.31 -0.82
N VAL A 208 2.96 -25.71 -2.09
CA VAL A 208 1.82 -26.05 -2.98
C VAL A 208 0.86 -27.02 -2.30
N GLY A 209 1.36 -28.09 -1.69
CA GLY A 209 0.53 -29.08 -1.00
C GLY A 209 -0.26 -28.49 0.18
N LEU A 210 0.35 -27.57 0.94
CA LEU A 210 -0.30 -26.90 2.07
C LEU A 210 -1.44 -25.99 1.59
N TYR A 211 -1.23 -25.23 0.53
CA TYR A 211 -2.26 -24.36 -0.04
C TYR A 211 -3.42 -25.17 -0.64
N LYS A 212 -3.14 -26.27 -1.34
CA LYS A 212 -4.20 -27.13 -1.92
C LYS A 212 -5.08 -27.80 -0.85
N ALA A 213 -4.55 -28.01 0.36
CA ALA A 213 -5.27 -28.60 1.48
C ALA A 213 -5.95 -27.57 2.40
N ALA A 214 -5.66 -26.27 2.24
CA ALA A 214 -6.15 -25.22 3.12
C ALA A 214 -7.54 -24.71 2.70
N ASP A 215 -8.39 -24.44 3.69
CA ASP A 215 -9.69 -23.81 3.47
C ASP A 215 -9.55 -22.43 2.82
N GLY A 216 -10.49 -22.10 1.93
CA GLY A 216 -10.50 -20.82 1.21
C GLY A 216 -9.57 -20.76 -0.01
N TYR A 217 -8.84 -21.84 -0.31
CA TYR A 217 -8.02 -21.97 -1.52
C TYR A 217 -8.58 -23.08 -2.42
N GLN A 218 -8.46 -22.91 -3.74
CA GLN A 218 -8.87 -23.94 -4.69
C GLN A 218 -7.69 -24.67 -5.26
N ALA A 219 -7.70 -25.99 -5.09
CA ALA A 219 -6.57 -26.82 -5.41
C ALA A 219 -6.17 -26.77 -6.90
N ASP A 220 -7.11 -26.59 -7.82
CA ASP A 220 -6.88 -26.50 -9.27
C ASP A 220 -6.34 -25.14 -9.72
N LYS A 221 -6.43 -24.12 -8.86
CA LYS A 221 -5.91 -22.76 -9.10
C LYS A 221 -4.56 -22.50 -8.43
N VAL A 222 -4.03 -23.45 -7.66
CA VAL A 222 -2.75 -23.30 -6.96
C VAL A 222 -1.63 -23.97 -7.75
N HIS A 223 -0.66 -23.16 -8.14
CA HIS A 223 0.51 -23.51 -8.95
C HIS A 223 1.80 -23.19 -8.18
N PRO A 224 2.90 -23.94 -8.41
CA PRO A 224 4.20 -23.59 -7.87
C PRO A 224 4.71 -22.27 -8.46
N MET A 225 5.47 -21.51 -7.67
CA MET A 225 6.07 -20.23 -8.08
C MET A 225 6.99 -20.40 -9.29
N SER A 226 7.68 -21.54 -9.42
CA SER A 226 8.55 -21.83 -10.55
C SER A 226 7.84 -21.90 -11.91
N GLU A 227 6.52 -22.10 -11.94
CA GLU A 227 5.72 -22.06 -13.17
C GLU A 227 5.28 -20.63 -13.54
N TYR A 228 5.47 -19.66 -12.65
CA TYR A 228 5.05 -18.30 -12.90
C TYR A 228 5.95 -17.61 -13.95
N GLN A 229 5.33 -17.10 -15.01
CA GLN A 229 5.97 -16.27 -16.04
C GLN A 229 5.40 -14.85 -15.97
N GLU A 230 6.27 -13.83 -16.02
CA GLU A 230 5.85 -12.42 -15.97
C GLU A 230 5.18 -11.91 -17.25
#